data_AF-Q218R8-F1
#
_entry.id   AF-Q218R8-F1
#
_cell.length_a   1.000
_cell.length_b   1.000
_cell.length_c   1.000
_cell.angle_alpha   90.00
_cell.angle_beta   90.00
_cell.angle_gamma   90.00
#
_symmetry.space_group_name_H-M   'P 1'
#
loop_
_entity.id
_entity.type
_entity.pdbx_description
1 polymer ?
#
loop_
_entity_poly.entity_id
_entity_poly.type
_entity_poly.pdbx_seq_one_letter_code
_entity_poly.pdbx_strand_id
1 'polypeptide(L)'
;MEEPTKRTLAGVELVTIPVTEYAELLDCRRRLAELRAVQTRFERRCRSPIEHDSEVASFIADRLDRMTFADIRAECVARFGAARTPSRTAIHLYSVRVRGRLGRLATVPRDAG
;
A
#
# COMPACT_ATOMS: atom_id res chain seq x y z
N MET A 1 5.35 24.61 -30.65
CA MET A 1 5.02 25.05 -29.27
C MET A 1 4.53 26.47 -29.40
N GLU A 2 3.21 26.66 -29.39
CA GLU A 2 2.63 28.00 -29.27
C GLU A 2 2.83 28.48 -27.81
N GLU A 3 3.22 29.73 -27.62
CA GLU A 3 3.41 30.27 -26.28
C GLU A 3 2.05 30.49 -25.59
N PRO A 4 1.87 30.03 -24.34
CA PRO A 4 0.62 30.20 -23.62
C PRO A 4 0.38 31.68 -23.32
N THR A 5 -0.69 32.25 -23.89
CA THR A 5 -1.09 33.64 -23.65
C THR A 5 -2.09 33.68 -22.50
N LYS A 6 -1.77 34.47 -21.47
CA LYS A 6 -2.70 34.75 -20.36
C LYS A 6 -3.68 35.84 -20.76
N ARG A 7 -4.96 35.66 -20.44
CA ARG A 7 -6.02 36.65 -20.65
C ARG A 7 -7.02 36.60 -19.50
N THR A 8 -7.59 37.74 -19.15
CA THR A 8 -8.67 37.80 -18.16
C THR A 8 -10.00 37.99 -18.87
N LEU A 9 -10.96 37.07 -18.68
CA LEU A 9 -12.35 37.22 -19.16
C LEU A 9 -13.30 37.17 -17.97
N ALA A 10 -14.19 38.16 -17.87
CA ALA A 10 -15.18 38.26 -16.78
C ALA A 10 -14.57 38.11 -15.36
N GLY A 11 -13.35 38.62 -15.15
CA GLY A 11 -12.64 38.53 -13.86
C GLY A 11 -11.95 37.19 -13.59
N VAL A 12 -11.98 36.25 -14.54
CA VAL A 12 -11.30 34.95 -14.43
C VAL A 12 -10.06 34.95 -15.31
N GLU A 13 -8.91 34.60 -14.73
CA GLU A 13 -7.65 34.43 -15.47
C GLU A 13 -7.69 33.11 -16.26
N LEU A 14 -7.43 33.21 -17.56
CA LEU A 14 -7.47 32.14 -18.53
C LEU A 14 -6.11 32.08 -19.25
N VAL A 15 -5.77 30.90 -19.76
CA VAL A 15 -4.57 30.69 -20.56
C VAL A 15 -4.96 29.98 -21.84
N THR A 16 -4.42 30.42 -22.97
CA THR A 16 -4.58 29.70 -24.23
C THR A 16 -3.65 28.51 -24.24
N ILE A 17 -4.22 27.32 -24.39
CA ILE A 17 -3.49 26.07 -24.53
C ILE A 17 -4.02 25.34 -25.76
N PRO A 18 -3.15 24.71 -26.57
CA PRO A 18 -3.59 23.84 -27.65
C PRO A 18 -4.55 22.76 -27.12
N VAL A 19 -5.58 22.44 -27.90
CA VAL A 19 -6.59 21.46 -27.49
C VAL A 19 -6.00 20.08 -27.19
N THR A 20 -4.93 19.70 -27.91
CA THR A 20 -4.20 18.46 -27.70
C THR A 20 -3.50 18.44 -26.34
N GLU A 21 -2.82 19.54 -25.98
CA GLU A 21 -2.17 19.68 -24.67
C GLU A 21 -3.20 19.67 -23.54
N TYR A 22 -4.36 20.31 -23.74
CA TYR A 22 -5.45 20.24 -22.76
C TYR A 22 -5.98 18.81 -22.57
N ALA A 23 -6.17 18.06 -23.66
CA ALA A 23 -6.61 16.67 -23.61
C ALA A 23 -5.59 15.79 -22.86
N GLU A 24 -4.30 15.97 -23.12
CA GLU A 24 -3.21 15.28 -22.41
C GLU A 24 -3.20 15.61 -20.91
N LEU A 25 -3.42 16.87 -20.53
CA LEU A 25 -3.53 17.28 -19.13
C LEU A 25 -4.72 16.61 -18.43
N LEU A 26 -5.87 16.52 -19.10
CA LEU A 26 -7.05 15.82 -18.58
C LEU A 26 -6.81 14.33 -18.41
N ASP A 27 -6.18 13.68 -19.39
CA ASP A 27 -5.81 12.27 -19.32
C ASP A 27 -4.79 12.00 -18.20
N CYS A 28 -3.78 12.87 -18.05
CA CYS A 28 -2.84 12.81 -16.93
C CYS A 28 -3.57 12.94 -15.58
N ARG A 29 -4.53 13.86 -15.47
CA ARG A 29 -5.33 14.03 -14.25
C ARG A 29 -6.16 12.78 -13.94
N ARG A 30 -6.74 12.14 -14.96
CA ARG A 30 -7.49 10.88 -14.80
C ARG A 30 -6.57 9.75 -14.31
N ARG A 31 -5.44 9.53 -14.97
CA ARG A 31 -4.46 8.49 -14.58
C ARG A 31 -3.93 8.72 -13.17
N LEU A 32 -3.66 9.97 -12.79
CA LEU A 32 -3.25 10.32 -11.42
C LEU A 32 -4.33 9.97 -10.39
N ALA A 33 -5.60 10.26 -10.70
CA ALA A 33 -6.72 9.92 -9.82
C ALA A 33 -6.88 8.40 -9.65
N GLU A 34 -6.73 7.63 -10.74
CA GLU A 34 -6.75 6.16 -10.70
C GLU A 34 -5.62 5.60 -9.83
N LEU A 35 -4.39 6.07 -10.03
CA LEU A 35 -3.23 5.66 -9.23
C LEU A 35 -3.41 6.00 -7.75
N ARG A 36 -3.93 7.21 -7.44
CA ARG A 36 -4.22 7.61 -6.05
C ARG A 36 -5.29 6.71 -5.44
N ALA A 37 -6.36 6.40 -6.16
CA ALA A 37 -7.40 5.51 -5.65
C ALA A 37 -6.85 4.11 -5.33
N VAL A 38 -5.94 3.60 -6.16
CA VAL A 38 -5.22 2.34 -5.92
C VAL A 38 -4.30 2.45 -4.71
N GLN A 39 -3.48 3.51 -4.62
CA GLN A 39 -2.59 3.75 -3.49
C GLN A 39 -3.36 3.85 -2.16
N THR A 40 -4.44 4.62 -2.11
CA THR A 40 -5.27 4.74 -0.90
C THR A 40 -5.89 3.40 -0.49
N ARG A 41 -6.22 2.52 -1.45
CA ARG A 41 -6.66 1.15 -1.13
C ARG A 41 -5.55 0.32 -0.49
N PHE A 42 -4.29 0.50 -0.89
CA PHE A 42 -3.14 -0.17 -0.27
C PHE A 42 -2.79 0.41 1.11
N GLU A 43 -2.77 1.74 1.25
CA GLU A 43 -2.52 2.42 2.53
C GLU A 43 -3.58 2.07 3.58
N ARG A 44 -4.86 2.02 3.20
CA ARG A 44 -5.93 1.54 4.08
C ARG A 44 -5.76 0.08 4.52
N ARG A 45 -4.96 -0.70 3.78
CA ARG A 45 -4.73 -2.13 3.99
C ARG A 45 -3.49 -2.41 4.84
N CYS A 46 -2.47 -1.55 4.79
CA CYS A 46 -1.28 -1.60 5.64
C CYS A 46 -1.58 -1.02 7.03
N ARG A 47 -2.28 -1.78 7.87
CA ARG A 47 -2.75 -1.28 9.18
C ARG A 47 -1.82 -1.59 10.34
N SER A 48 -0.78 -2.39 10.14
CA SER A 48 0.12 -2.78 11.24
C SER A 48 1.57 -2.36 10.95
N PRO A 49 2.32 -1.90 11.98
CA PRO A 49 3.75 -1.60 11.88
C PRO A 49 4.59 -2.72 11.26
N ILE A 50 4.15 -3.98 11.43
CA ILE A 50 4.77 -5.17 10.84
C ILE A 50 4.73 -5.14 9.31
N GLU A 51 3.65 -4.66 8.70
CA GLU A 51 3.51 -4.63 7.22
C GLU A 51 4.33 -3.50 6.57
N HIS A 52 4.83 -2.55 7.35
CA HIS A 52 5.73 -1.49 6.89
C HIS A 52 7.19 -1.97 6.82
N ASP A 53 7.53 -3.03 7.55
CA ASP A 53 8.86 -3.66 7.55
C ASP A 53 8.77 -5.06 6.93
N SER A 54 8.99 -5.12 5.61
CA SER A 54 8.86 -6.37 4.84
C SER A 54 9.79 -7.49 5.33
N GLU A 55 10.94 -7.13 5.89
CA GLU A 55 11.92 -8.07 6.42
C GLU A 55 11.42 -8.69 7.73
N VAL A 56 10.87 -7.87 8.63
CA VAL A 56 10.26 -8.34 9.88
C VAL A 56 8.97 -9.13 9.60
N ALA A 57 8.17 -8.70 8.63
CA ALA A 57 6.94 -9.40 8.24
C ALA A 57 7.21 -10.83 7.75
N SER A 58 8.13 -10.98 6.80
CA SER A 58 8.50 -12.31 6.25
C SER A 58 9.07 -13.22 7.34
N PHE A 59 9.97 -12.67 8.18
CA PHE A 59 10.55 -13.42 9.30
C PHE A 59 9.50 -13.96 10.27
N ILE A 60 8.51 -13.14 10.63
CA ILE A 60 7.41 -13.54 11.52
C ILE A 60 6.56 -14.59 10.83
N ALA A 61 6.17 -14.37 9.57
CA ALA A 61 5.31 -15.28 8.82
C ALA A 61 5.87 -16.72 8.76
N ASP A 62 7.17 -16.87 8.54
CA ASP A 62 7.85 -18.17 8.47
C ASP A 62 7.84 -18.94 9.81
N ARG A 63 7.62 -18.24 10.93
CA ARG A 63 7.70 -18.79 12.29
C ARG A 63 6.36 -18.95 12.99
N LEU A 64 5.28 -18.39 12.44
CA LEU A 64 3.94 -18.40 13.04
C LEU A 64 3.41 -19.80 13.37
N ASP A 65 3.86 -20.83 12.65
CA ASP A 65 3.41 -22.22 12.84
C ASP A 65 4.44 -23.09 13.59
N ARG A 66 5.59 -22.53 13.98
CA ARG A 66 6.71 -23.26 14.61
C ARG A 66 7.03 -22.79 16.02
N MET A 67 6.64 -21.58 16.38
CA MET A 67 7.07 -20.90 17.60
C MET A 67 5.91 -20.17 18.29
N THR A 68 6.02 -19.96 19.59
CA THR A 68 5.06 -19.13 20.31
C THR A 68 5.29 -17.65 19.98
N PHE A 69 4.26 -16.81 20.17
CA PHE A 69 4.42 -15.37 19.94
C PHE A 69 5.46 -14.71 20.85
N ALA A 70 5.74 -15.30 22.02
CA ALA A 70 6.79 -14.82 22.91
C ALA A 70 8.18 -15.11 22.33
N ASP A 71 8.38 -16.30 21.79
CA ASP A 71 9.65 -16.73 21.19
C ASP A 71 9.93 -15.95 19.90
N ILE A 72 8.90 -15.79 19.05
CA ILE A 72 9.00 -14.95 17.84
C ILE A 72 9.43 -13.53 18.19
N ARG A 73 8.88 -12.96 19.27
CA ARG A 73 9.27 -11.63 19.73
C ARG A 73 10.72 -11.61 20.21
N ALA A 74 11.15 -12.60 20.99
CA ALA A 74 12.53 -12.69 21.47
C ALA A 74 13.53 -12.77 20.30
N GLU A 75 13.22 -13.59 19.28
CA GLU A 75 14.06 -13.67 18.09
C GLU A 75 14.04 -12.38 17.26
N CYS A 76 12.90 -11.70 17.15
CA CYS A 76 12.83 -10.39 16.50
C CYS A 76 13.72 -9.36 17.21
N VAL A 77 13.74 -9.35 18.55
CA VAL A 77 14.64 -8.47 19.32
C VAL A 77 16.10 -8.83 19.03
N ALA A 78 16.43 -10.12 19.04
CA ALA A 78 17.81 -10.58 18.82
C ALA A 78 18.31 -10.25 17.40
N ARG A 79 17.43 -10.32 16.40
CA ARG A 79 17.81 -10.15 14.99
C ARG A 79 17.69 -8.73 14.46
N PHE A 80 16.63 -8.01 14.82
CA PHE A 80 16.31 -6.68 14.27
C PHE A 80 16.43 -5.55 15.30
N GLY A 81 16.65 -5.89 16.57
CA GLY A 81 16.69 -4.93 17.67
C GLY A 81 15.31 -4.56 18.21
N ALA A 82 15.27 -4.06 19.45
CA ALA A 82 14.02 -3.73 20.15
C ALA A 82 13.20 -2.65 19.43
N ALA A 83 13.85 -1.70 18.74
CA ALA A 83 13.19 -0.59 18.05
C ALA A 83 12.35 -1.04 16.85
N ARG A 84 12.80 -2.09 16.12
CA ARG A 84 12.08 -2.67 14.98
C ARG A 84 11.16 -3.82 15.39
N THR A 85 11.20 -4.24 16.65
CA THR A 85 10.43 -5.39 17.13
C THR A 85 8.99 -5.01 17.44
N PRO A 86 8.00 -5.65 16.80
CA PRO A 86 6.60 -5.41 17.10
C PRO A 86 6.21 -5.91 18.49
N SER A 87 5.15 -5.33 19.05
CA SER A 87 4.57 -5.80 20.31
C SER A 87 3.94 -7.19 20.15
N ARG A 88 3.78 -7.92 21.27
CA ARG A 88 3.12 -9.23 21.28
C ARG A 88 1.71 -9.18 20.68
N THR A 89 0.96 -8.11 20.98
CA THR A 89 -0.38 -7.86 20.42
C THR A 89 -0.31 -7.66 18.90
N ALA A 90 0.68 -6.94 18.39
CA ALA A 90 0.85 -6.74 16.96
C ALA A 90 1.16 -8.06 16.23
N ILE A 91 2.02 -8.92 16.81
CA ILE A 91 2.31 -10.26 16.28
C ILE A 91 1.03 -11.12 16.24
N HIS A 92 0.23 -11.08 17.30
CA HIS A 92 -1.04 -11.80 17.35
C HIS A 92 -2.04 -11.32 16.28
N LEU A 93 -2.24 -10.00 16.15
CA LEU A 93 -3.13 -9.44 15.12
C LEU A 93 -2.65 -9.75 13.69
N TYR A 94 -1.32 -9.76 13.50
CA TYR A 94 -0.72 -10.17 12.23
C TYR A 94 -0.98 -11.64 11.93
N SER A 95 -0.85 -12.54 12.90
CA SER A 95 -1.08 -13.98 12.69
C SER A 95 -2.53 -14.30 12.32
N VAL A 96 -3.50 -13.69 13.01
CA VAL A 96 -4.94 -13.81 12.67
C VAL A 96 -5.19 -13.37 11.23
N ARG A 97 -4.55 -12.28 10.80
CA ARG A 97 -4.71 -11.75 9.43
C ARG A 97 -4.06 -12.64 8.37
N VAL A 98 -2.84 -13.10 8.61
CA VAL A 98 -2.10 -13.98 7.69
C VAL A 98 -2.84 -15.30 7.52
N ARG A 99 -3.29 -15.92 8.61
CA ARG A 99 -4.10 -17.14 8.57
C ARG A 99 -5.43 -16.93 7.85
N GLY A 100 -6.10 -15.80 8.07
CA GLY A 100 -7.31 -15.44 7.33
C GLY A 100 -7.07 -15.17 5.84
N ARG A 101 -5.86 -14.78 5.42
CA ARG A 101 -5.51 -14.67 3.98
C ARG A 101 -5.19 -16.04 3.39
N LEU A 102 -4.42 -16.88 4.08
CA LEU A 102 -4.09 -18.24 3.65
C LEU A 102 -5.35 -19.10 3.49
N GLY A 103 -6.28 -19.02 4.45
CA GLY A 103 -7.57 -19.70 4.35
C GLY A 103 -8.44 -19.24 3.17
N ARG A 104 -8.31 -17.99 2.73
CA ARG A 104 -9.02 -17.47 1.54
C ARG A 104 -8.34 -17.80 0.21
N LEU A 105 -7.02 -18.02 0.21
CA LEU A 105 -6.28 -18.46 -0.97
C LEU A 105 -6.45 -19.96 -1.22
N ALA A 106 -6.63 -20.76 -0.17
CA ALA A 106 -6.90 -22.18 -0.27
C ALA A 106 -8.32 -22.50 -0.83
N THR A 107 -9.25 -21.55 -0.80
CA THR A 107 -10.64 -21.74 -1.23
C THR A 107 -10.98 -21.18 -2.61
N VAL A 108 -10.02 -20.63 -3.35
CA VAL A 108 -10.23 -20.25 -4.76
C VAL A 108 -10.06 -21.51 -5.62
N PRO A 109 -11.12 -22.08 -6.21
CA PRO A 109 -10.99 -23.20 -7.14
C PRO A 109 -10.16 -22.73 -8.34
N ARG A 110 -9.11 -23.49 -8.62
CA ARG A 110 -8.12 -23.21 -9.66
C ARG A 110 -8.59 -23.80 -10.99
N ASP A 111 -9.87 -23.69 -11.33
CA ASP A 111 -10.45 -24.20 -12.57
C ASP A 111 -11.43 -23.18 -13.17
N ALA A 112 -10.95 -22.45 -14.16
CA ALA A 112 -11.74 -21.82 -15.21
C ALA A 112 -10.84 -21.77 -16.46
N GLY A 113 -10.63 -22.96 -17.04
CA GLY A 113 -10.15 -23.16 -18.40
C GLY A 113 -11.33 -23.36 -19.34
#